data_AF-A0A061F3A3-F1
#
_entry.id   AF-A0A061F3A3-F1
#
_cell.length_a   1.000
_cell.length_b   1.000
_cell.length_c   1.000
_cell.angle_alpha   90.00
_cell.angle_beta   90.00
_cell.angle_gamma   90.00
#
_symmetry.space_group_name_H-M   'P 1'
#
loop_
_entity.id
_entity.type
_entity.pdbx_description
1 polymer ?
#
loop_
_entity_poly.entity_id
_entity_poly.type
_entity_poly.pdbx_seq_one_letter_code
_entity_poly.pdbx_strand_id
1 'polypeptide(L)'
;MIQSSKIREEGKAMKDMELGFLIFLLLFNLLLPFSSGHTDGVCVSQGGRFPPFSSEGKPPKRVGKGHKDLTLCRVFRKMTCCDAAQTHPALLSIRKLALTGEASPECLQLWELLECSICDPRVGVRPGPPLICTSFCDRVFQACSNAYFSMDAKTQVLAPCGVNDFVCGRASEWTSNGTELCRAAGFAVKQSDVVHGGVEETSCYGGKASLDSIADSWGASQSEKAHKTGNFGLLEEFQQWLHDMPSGERVSWAVGGMVLTAGLLFISKRKSHSQRQKLAAIQRTARRLDGKMNQTSPSTQGNRKGSRR
;
A
#
# COMPACT_ATOMS: atom_id res chain seq x y z
N MET A 1 28.24 -7.71 75.12
CA MET A 1 27.19 -8.53 74.47
C MET A 1 25.99 -7.69 73.96
N ILE A 2 26.18 -6.40 73.60
CA ILE A 2 25.05 -5.48 73.24
C ILE A 2 25.20 -4.92 71.80
N GLN A 3 26.33 -5.14 71.14
CA GLN A 3 26.62 -4.52 69.83
C GLN A 3 26.26 -5.38 68.62
N SER A 4 25.89 -6.65 68.83
CA SER A 4 25.61 -7.61 67.75
C SER A 4 24.12 -7.73 67.39
N SER A 5 23.21 -7.31 68.29
CA SER A 5 21.76 -7.30 68.03
C SER A 5 21.31 -6.11 67.19
N LYS A 6 21.97 -4.94 67.30
CA LYS A 6 21.58 -3.73 66.56
C LYS A 6 21.83 -3.81 65.05
N ILE A 7 22.92 -4.47 64.64
CA ILE A 7 23.25 -4.67 63.22
C ILE A 7 22.30 -5.68 62.54
N ARG A 8 21.78 -6.65 63.31
CA ARG A 8 20.83 -7.66 62.81
C ARG A 8 19.42 -7.09 62.62
N GLU A 9 19.00 -6.11 63.41
CA GLU A 9 17.73 -5.40 63.18
C GLU A 9 17.79 -4.41 62.01
N GLU A 10 18.88 -3.65 61.86
CA GLU A 10 19.02 -2.71 60.74
C GLU A 10 19.13 -3.42 59.38
N GLY A 11 19.78 -4.59 59.31
CA GLY A 11 19.83 -5.41 58.10
C GLY A 11 18.51 -6.07 57.71
N LYS A 12 17.57 -6.22 58.66
CA LYS A 12 16.22 -6.75 58.39
C LYS A 12 15.28 -5.64 57.90
N ALA A 13 15.34 -4.47 58.53
CA ALA A 13 14.61 -3.28 58.09
C ALA A 13 14.99 -2.81 56.67
N MET A 14 16.28 -2.92 56.30
CA MET A 14 16.74 -2.53 54.96
C MET A 14 16.24 -3.47 53.85
N LYS A 15 16.05 -4.77 54.14
CA LYS A 15 15.53 -5.75 53.17
C LYS A 15 14.02 -5.68 52.99
N ASP A 16 13.27 -5.41 54.06
CA ASP A 16 11.82 -5.23 54.00
C ASP A 16 11.45 -3.96 53.22
N MET A 17 12.30 -2.92 53.27
CA MET A 17 12.13 -1.68 52.50
C MET A 17 12.40 -1.87 51.00
N GLU A 18 13.39 -2.68 50.61
CA GLU A 18 13.63 -3.03 49.20
C GLU A 18 12.53 -3.94 48.62
N LEU A 19 12.05 -4.91 49.41
CA LEU A 19 10.95 -5.79 48.98
C LEU A 19 9.64 -5.01 48.82
N GLY A 20 9.36 -4.08 49.75
CA GLY A 20 8.24 -3.15 49.65
C GLY A 20 8.33 -2.23 48.44
N PHE A 21 9.54 -1.73 48.13
CA PHE A 21 9.77 -0.90 46.95
C PHE A 21 9.60 -1.68 45.64
N LEU A 22 10.06 -2.93 45.57
CA LEU A 22 9.87 -3.82 44.40
C LEU A 22 8.39 -4.19 44.20
N ILE A 23 7.65 -4.45 45.27
CA ILE A 23 6.20 -4.72 45.20
C ILE A 23 5.44 -3.45 44.79
N PHE A 24 5.84 -2.29 45.30
CA PHE A 24 5.29 -1.00 44.89
C PHE A 24 5.53 -0.72 43.40
N LEU A 25 6.74 -0.98 42.88
CA LEU A 25 7.04 -0.87 41.45
C LEU A 25 6.22 -1.84 40.60
N LEU A 26 6.02 -3.09 41.04
CA LEU A 26 5.17 -4.06 40.34
C LEU A 26 3.70 -3.62 40.31
N LEU A 27 3.18 -3.12 41.43
CA LEU A 27 1.81 -2.60 41.52
C LEU A 27 1.64 -1.31 40.71
N PHE A 28 2.65 -0.42 40.68
CA PHE A 28 2.63 0.79 39.86
C PHE A 28 2.61 0.47 38.36
N ASN A 29 3.32 -0.58 37.92
CA ASN A 29 3.24 -1.08 36.55
C ASN A 29 1.90 -1.77 36.21
N LEU A 30 1.21 -2.34 37.20
CA LEU A 30 -0.14 -2.91 37.03
C LEU A 30 -1.27 -1.85 37.08
N LEU A 31 -1.05 -0.74 37.78
CA LEU A 31 -2.02 0.35 37.98
C LEU A 31 -1.84 1.51 37.00
N LEU A 32 -0.76 1.55 36.23
CA LEU A 32 -0.68 2.38 35.05
C LEU A 32 -1.55 1.72 33.98
N PRO A 33 -2.76 2.23 33.69
CA PRO A 33 -3.34 1.91 32.40
C PRO A 33 -2.29 2.39 31.39
N PHE A 34 -1.84 1.49 30.52
CA PHE A 34 -1.25 1.91 29.26
C PHE A 34 -2.32 2.72 28.53
N SER A 35 -2.44 4.00 28.87
CA SER A 35 -3.11 4.97 28.04
C SER A 35 -2.13 5.19 26.88
N SER A 36 -2.15 4.26 25.93
CA SER A 36 -1.83 4.63 24.56
C SER A 36 -2.81 5.76 24.27
N GLY A 37 -2.32 7.00 24.20
CA GLY A 37 -3.17 8.16 23.94
C GLY A 37 -3.95 7.95 22.65
N HIS A 38 -5.12 7.35 22.78
CA HIS A 38 -6.15 7.39 21.77
C HIS A 38 -6.60 8.83 21.83
N THR A 39 -6.20 9.61 20.84
CA THR A 39 -6.86 10.88 20.60
C THR A 39 -8.33 10.52 20.39
N ASP A 40 -9.19 10.87 21.34
CA ASP A 40 -10.66 10.81 21.26
C ASP A 40 -11.19 11.81 20.21
N GLY A 41 -10.51 11.87 19.06
CA GLY A 41 -10.86 12.66 17.91
C GLY A 41 -11.94 11.94 17.11
N VAL A 42 -12.81 12.74 16.52
CA VAL A 42 -13.79 12.29 15.53
C VAL A 42 -13.19 12.42 14.14
N CYS A 43 -13.61 11.58 13.22
CA CYS A 43 -13.23 11.66 11.82
C CYS A 43 -13.70 12.98 11.22
N VAL A 44 -12.81 13.65 10.48
CA VAL A 44 -13.05 14.95 9.84
C VAL A 44 -12.73 14.84 8.36
N SER A 45 -13.67 15.18 7.48
CA SER A 45 -13.44 15.11 6.04
C SER A 45 -12.38 16.12 5.59
N GLN A 46 -11.34 15.64 4.89
CA GLN A 46 -10.17 16.47 4.56
C GLN A 46 -10.38 17.49 3.42
N GLY A 47 -11.45 17.31 2.65
CA GLY A 47 -11.73 18.13 1.47
C GLY A 47 -10.71 17.94 0.35
N GLY A 48 -10.68 18.89 -0.59
CA GLY A 48 -9.82 18.83 -1.77
C GLY A 48 -10.14 17.63 -2.67
N ARG A 49 -9.13 16.83 -3.02
CA ARG A 49 -9.29 15.63 -3.86
C ARG A 49 -9.80 14.41 -3.10
N PHE A 50 -9.87 14.47 -1.77
CA PHE A 50 -10.21 13.31 -0.95
C PHE A 50 -11.72 13.20 -0.76
N PRO A 51 -12.33 12.02 -1.01
CA PRO A 51 -13.75 11.83 -0.75
C PRO A 51 -14.07 12.05 0.74
N PRO A 52 -15.23 12.65 1.07
CA PRO A 52 -15.63 12.87 2.46
C PRO A 52 -15.83 11.54 3.18
N PHE A 53 -15.58 11.50 4.48
CA PHE A 53 -15.74 10.30 5.30
C PHE A 53 -17.23 10.01 5.57
N SER A 54 -17.67 8.78 5.31
CA SER A 54 -19.00 8.31 5.78
C SER A 54 -19.09 8.23 7.31
N SER A 55 -17.94 8.23 7.98
CA SER A 55 -17.77 8.22 9.43
C SER A 55 -17.55 9.60 10.02
N GLU A 56 -17.71 10.68 9.24
CA GLU A 56 -17.54 12.06 9.74
C GLU A 56 -18.34 12.31 11.02
N GLY A 57 -17.69 12.94 12.00
CA GLY A 57 -18.24 13.16 13.34
C GLY A 57 -18.28 11.93 14.26
N LYS A 58 -17.78 10.76 13.81
CA LYS A 58 -17.67 9.54 14.62
C LYS A 58 -16.20 9.21 14.88
N PRO A 59 -15.86 8.51 15.98
CA PRO A 59 -14.48 8.08 16.20
C PRO A 59 -14.02 7.10 15.11
N PRO A 60 -12.70 7.05 14.83
CA PRO A 60 -12.10 5.96 14.06
C PRO A 60 -12.57 4.61 14.60
N LYS A 61 -12.81 3.66 13.70
CA LYS A 61 -13.33 2.35 14.09
C LYS A 61 -12.69 1.23 13.29
N ARG A 62 -12.88 0.02 13.80
CA ARG A 62 -12.52 -1.19 13.08
C ARG A 62 -13.44 -1.41 11.89
N VAL A 63 -12.85 -1.74 10.75
CA VAL A 63 -13.56 -2.11 9.53
C VAL A 63 -13.70 -3.64 9.46
N GLY A 64 -14.93 -4.10 9.23
CA GLY A 64 -15.24 -5.53 9.11
C GLY A 64 -14.72 -6.13 7.81
N LYS A 65 -14.39 -7.43 7.81
CA LYS A 65 -14.01 -8.16 6.59
C LYS A 65 -15.25 -8.41 5.70
N GLY A 66 -15.05 -8.61 4.40
CA GLY A 66 -16.11 -8.93 3.44
C GLY A 66 -16.58 -7.71 2.63
N HIS A 67 -17.88 -7.58 2.41
CA HIS A 67 -18.46 -6.52 1.57
C HIS A 67 -18.25 -5.09 2.11
N LYS A 68 -17.90 -4.95 3.39
CA LYS A 68 -17.56 -3.67 4.04
C LYS A 68 -16.05 -3.46 4.20
N ASP A 69 -15.22 -4.35 3.65
CA ASP A 69 -13.76 -4.25 3.77
C ASP A 69 -13.23 -3.10 2.91
N LEU A 70 -12.03 -2.65 3.27
CA LEU A 70 -11.31 -1.65 2.49
C LEU A 70 -10.83 -2.25 1.16
N THR A 71 -10.93 -1.47 0.09
CA THR A 71 -10.48 -1.86 -1.26
C THR A 71 -8.96 -1.79 -1.42
N LEU A 72 -8.30 -0.94 -0.61
CA LEU A 72 -6.85 -0.82 -0.41
C LEU A 72 -6.60 -0.36 1.04
N CYS A 73 -5.36 -0.07 1.47
CA CYS A 73 -5.08 0.53 2.78
C CYS A 73 -5.47 -0.35 3.98
N ARG A 74 -5.43 -1.68 3.79
CA ARG A 74 -5.85 -2.69 4.78
C ARG A 74 -5.03 -2.67 6.07
N VAL A 75 -3.85 -2.06 6.03
CA VAL A 75 -3.04 -1.67 7.20
C VAL A 75 -3.88 -1.01 8.28
N PHE A 76 -4.80 -0.12 7.90
CA PHE A 76 -5.59 0.67 8.85
C PHE A 76 -6.91 -0.01 9.26
N ARG A 77 -7.16 -1.26 8.84
CA ARG A 77 -8.42 -1.96 9.09
C ARG A 77 -8.80 -2.03 10.57
N LYS A 78 -7.82 -2.08 11.48
CA LYS A 78 -8.07 -2.16 12.93
C LYS A 78 -8.67 -0.87 13.49
N MET A 79 -8.28 0.28 12.97
CA MET A 79 -8.70 1.60 13.44
C MET A 79 -8.53 2.62 12.31
N THR A 80 -9.64 3.10 11.73
CA THR A 80 -9.60 4.07 10.63
C THR A 80 -10.91 4.85 10.50
N CYS A 81 -10.84 5.99 9.82
CA CYS A 81 -11.99 6.74 9.33
C CYS A 81 -12.49 6.29 7.95
N CYS A 82 -11.66 5.54 7.21
CA CYS A 82 -11.95 5.13 5.84
C CYS A 82 -12.95 3.97 5.74
N ASP A 83 -13.67 3.96 4.64
CA ASP A 83 -14.35 2.79 4.07
C ASP A 83 -13.93 2.58 2.60
N ALA A 84 -14.63 1.70 1.89
CA ALA A 84 -14.34 1.39 0.50
C ALA A 84 -14.34 2.62 -0.43
N ALA A 85 -15.18 3.63 -0.16
CA ALA A 85 -15.27 4.84 -0.97
C ALA A 85 -13.98 5.68 -0.90
N GLN A 86 -13.33 5.75 0.26
CA GLN A 86 -12.07 6.50 0.43
C GLN A 86 -10.87 5.72 -0.08
N THR A 87 -10.89 4.38 0.00
CA THR A 87 -9.76 3.55 -0.45
C THR A 87 -9.81 3.19 -1.93
N HIS A 88 -10.94 3.43 -2.61
CA HIS A 88 -11.08 3.11 -4.03
C HIS A 88 -10.23 4.01 -4.94
N PRO A 89 -10.18 5.34 -4.76
CA PRO A 89 -9.29 6.22 -5.54
C PRO A 89 -7.82 5.80 -5.41
N ALA A 90 -7.37 5.45 -4.21
CA ALA A 90 -6.01 4.94 -3.97
C ALA A 90 -5.73 3.68 -4.81
N LEU A 91 -6.66 2.73 -4.84
CA LEU A 91 -6.54 1.52 -5.68
C LEU A 91 -6.43 1.85 -7.17
N LEU A 92 -7.23 2.80 -7.66
CA LEU A 92 -7.16 3.23 -9.06
C LEU A 92 -5.82 3.90 -9.37
N SER A 93 -5.31 4.72 -8.46
CA SER A 93 -4.02 5.39 -8.58
C SER A 93 -2.87 4.38 -8.76
N ILE A 94 -2.82 3.35 -7.91
CA ILE A 94 -1.79 2.30 -8.00
C ILE A 94 -1.94 1.46 -9.27
N ARG A 95 -3.17 1.16 -9.70
CA ARG A 95 -3.40 0.47 -10.98
C ARG A 95 -2.88 1.28 -12.16
N LYS A 96 -3.11 2.60 -12.19
CA LYS A 96 -2.60 3.46 -13.26
C LYS A 96 -1.06 3.40 -13.32
N LEU A 97 -0.38 3.59 -12.19
CA LEU A 97 1.09 3.47 -12.12
C LEU A 97 1.60 2.10 -12.60
N ALA A 98 0.94 1.01 -12.19
CA ALA A 98 1.38 -0.33 -12.55
C ALA A 98 1.12 -0.67 -14.03
N LEU A 99 0.12 -0.05 -14.66
CA LEU A 99 -0.24 -0.34 -16.07
C LEU A 99 0.69 0.34 -17.07
N THR A 100 1.28 1.49 -16.74
CA THR A 100 2.25 2.16 -17.61
C THR A 100 3.61 1.46 -17.64
N GLY A 101 3.92 0.67 -16.61
CA GLY A 101 5.12 -0.18 -16.53
C GLY A 101 6.40 0.55 -16.13
N GLU A 102 6.35 1.87 -15.98
CA GLU A 102 7.51 2.74 -15.68
C GLU A 102 7.66 3.01 -14.17
N ALA A 103 6.66 2.65 -13.37
CA ALA A 103 6.73 2.71 -11.92
C ALA A 103 7.50 1.51 -11.36
N SER A 104 8.59 1.79 -10.64
CA SER A 104 9.33 0.76 -9.90
C SER A 104 8.44 0.12 -8.82
N PRO A 105 8.75 -1.11 -8.35
CA PRO A 105 8.03 -1.72 -7.23
C PRO A 105 8.02 -0.83 -5.98
N GLU A 106 9.14 -0.13 -5.73
CA GLU A 106 9.27 0.81 -4.63
C GLU A 106 8.38 2.06 -4.82
N CYS A 107 8.28 2.59 -6.05
CA CYS A 107 7.33 3.66 -6.36
C CYS A 107 5.90 3.25 -6.05
N LEU A 108 5.48 2.04 -6.47
CA LEU A 108 4.12 1.54 -6.21
C LEU A 108 3.83 1.46 -4.72
N GLN A 109 4.77 0.96 -3.91
CA GLN A 109 4.63 0.83 -2.47
C GLN A 109 4.58 2.19 -1.76
N LEU A 110 5.51 3.08 -2.10
CA LEU A 110 5.57 4.42 -1.51
C LEU A 110 4.35 5.26 -1.90
N TRP A 111 3.86 5.14 -3.14
CA TRP A 111 2.64 5.80 -3.57
C TRP A 111 1.39 5.22 -2.89
N GLU A 112 1.33 3.90 -2.66
CA GLU A 112 0.22 3.29 -1.91
C GLU A 112 0.19 3.85 -0.49
N LEU A 113 1.34 3.88 0.19
CA LEU A 113 1.45 4.40 1.53
C LEU A 113 1.05 5.88 1.60
N LEU A 114 1.46 6.69 0.61
CA LEU A 114 1.07 8.08 0.48
C LEU A 114 -0.45 8.26 0.30
N GLU A 115 -1.07 7.54 -0.63
CA GLU A 115 -2.53 7.58 -0.87
C GLU A 115 -3.32 7.08 0.35
N CYS A 116 -2.77 6.12 1.09
CA CYS A 116 -3.42 5.56 2.28
C CYS A 116 -3.25 6.41 3.54
N SER A 117 -2.50 7.52 3.49
CA SER A 117 -2.28 8.42 4.62
C SER A 117 -3.56 8.92 5.28
N ILE A 118 -4.60 9.21 4.49
CA ILE A 118 -5.91 9.64 4.98
C ILE A 118 -6.60 8.61 5.90
N CYS A 119 -6.23 7.33 5.78
CA CYS A 119 -6.79 6.25 6.56
C CYS A 119 -6.06 6.02 7.89
N ASP A 120 -4.91 6.67 8.13
CA ASP A 120 -4.27 6.67 9.45
C ASP A 120 -5.21 7.34 10.47
N PRO A 121 -5.53 6.70 11.61
CA PRO A 121 -6.48 7.24 12.57
C PRO A 121 -6.04 8.57 13.19
N ARG A 122 -4.73 8.87 13.20
CA ARG A 122 -4.21 10.16 13.69
C ARG A 122 -4.29 11.25 12.62
N VAL A 123 -4.34 10.88 11.35
CA VAL A 123 -4.51 11.80 10.21
C VAL A 123 -5.99 12.08 9.99
N GLY A 124 -6.83 11.03 9.93
CA GLY A 124 -8.26 11.13 9.64
C GLY A 124 -9.09 11.94 10.63
N VAL A 125 -8.54 12.26 11.82
CA VAL A 125 -9.19 13.10 12.84
C VAL A 125 -8.75 14.57 12.83
N ARG A 126 -7.76 14.92 12.00
CA ARG A 126 -7.30 16.31 11.85
C ARG A 126 -7.99 16.94 10.65
N PRO A 127 -8.22 18.26 10.64
CA PRO A 127 -8.76 18.95 9.47
C PRO A 127 -7.68 19.19 8.40
N GLY A 128 -8.12 19.23 7.14
CA GLY A 128 -7.33 19.62 5.98
C GLY A 128 -6.53 18.47 5.34
N PRO A 129 -5.87 18.71 4.19
CA PRO A 129 -5.14 17.67 3.50
C PRO A 129 -4.10 16.97 4.41
N PRO A 130 -3.88 15.65 4.26
CA PRO A 130 -2.89 14.93 5.08
C PRO A 130 -1.54 15.64 5.08
N LEU A 131 -1.02 15.92 6.28
CA LEU A 131 0.30 16.53 6.46
C LEU A 131 1.40 15.48 6.35
N ILE A 132 2.16 15.54 5.27
CA ILE A 132 3.21 14.59 4.94
C ILE A 132 4.60 15.16 5.30
N CYS A 133 5.49 14.32 5.79
CA CYS A 133 6.87 14.73 6.05
C CYS A 133 7.64 14.92 4.74
N THR A 134 8.42 16.01 4.63
CA THR A 134 9.30 16.28 3.47
C THR A 134 10.18 15.08 3.11
N SER A 135 10.81 14.45 4.09
CA SER A 135 11.66 13.28 3.87
C SER A 135 10.93 12.09 3.26
N PHE A 136 9.63 11.94 3.53
CA PHE A 136 8.82 10.91 2.88
C PHE A 136 8.47 11.29 1.45
N CYS A 137 8.10 12.55 1.22
CA CYS A 137 7.86 13.09 -0.12
C CYS A 137 9.08 12.97 -1.04
N ASP A 138 10.28 13.23 -0.52
CA ASP A 138 11.52 13.10 -1.28
C ASP A 138 11.79 11.65 -1.69
N ARG A 139 11.53 10.68 -0.79
CA ARG A 139 11.61 9.25 -1.13
C ARG A 139 10.61 8.86 -2.20
N VAL A 140 9.36 9.33 -2.10
CA VAL A 140 8.33 9.09 -3.12
C VAL A 140 8.79 9.63 -4.47
N PHE A 141 9.29 10.87 -4.51
CA PHE A 141 9.77 11.47 -5.76
C PHE A 141 10.97 10.75 -6.34
N GLN A 142 11.94 10.37 -5.51
CA GLN A 142 13.10 9.62 -5.98
C GLN A 142 12.66 8.31 -6.65
N ALA A 143 11.78 7.55 -6.00
CA ALA A 143 11.30 6.27 -6.52
C ALA A 143 10.39 6.42 -7.75
N CYS A 144 9.55 7.46 -7.79
CA CYS A 144 8.53 7.68 -8.82
C CYS A 144 8.93 8.68 -9.91
N SER A 145 10.15 9.21 -9.88
CA SER A 145 10.64 10.26 -10.79
C SER A 145 10.42 9.95 -12.28
N ASN A 146 10.60 8.68 -12.67
CA ASN A 146 10.42 8.21 -14.05
C ASN A 146 8.99 7.74 -14.38
N ALA A 147 8.12 7.59 -13.38
CA ALA A 147 6.74 7.19 -13.62
C ALA A 147 5.94 8.33 -14.26
N TYR A 148 4.93 7.98 -15.04
CA TYR A 148 4.11 8.96 -15.77
C TYR A 148 2.95 9.47 -14.93
N PHE A 149 2.81 10.79 -14.94
CA PHE A 149 1.76 11.55 -14.26
C PHE A 149 1.07 12.50 -15.23
N SER A 150 -0.12 12.93 -14.85
CA SER A 150 -0.94 13.91 -15.56
C SER A 150 -1.70 14.77 -14.56
N MET A 151 -2.04 15.99 -14.96
CA MET A 151 -2.95 16.84 -14.19
C MET A 151 -4.38 16.28 -14.29
N ASP A 152 -4.99 15.92 -13.17
CA ASP A 152 -6.38 15.49 -13.14
C ASP A 152 -7.32 16.67 -13.46
N ALA A 153 -8.12 16.54 -14.51
CA ALA A 153 -8.94 17.63 -15.01
C ALA A 153 -10.00 18.13 -13.99
N LYS A 154 -10.44 17.28 -13.05
CA LYS A 154 -11.50 17.62 -12.08
C LYS A 154 -10.93 18.24 -10.82
N THR A 155 -9.87 17.65 -10.30
CA THR A 155 -9.29 18.02 -9.00
C THR A 155 -8.12 19.00 -9.14
N GLN A 156 -7.58 19.18 -10.35
CA GLN A 156 -6.42 20.03 -10.63
C GLN A 156 -5.20 19.65 -9.77
N VAL A 157 -5.07 18.35 -9.48
CA VAL A 157 -3.92 17.77 -8.79
C VAL A 157 -3.18 16.81 -9.72
N LEU A 158 -1.88 16.66 -9.50
CA LEU A 158 -1.07 15.68 -10.19
C LEU A 158 -1.43 14.27 -9.70
N ALA A 159 -1.78 13.39 -10.63
CA ALA A 159 -2.10 12.00 -10.35
C ALA A 159 -1.41 11.09 -11.37
N PRO A 160 -1.22 9.80 -11.07
CA PRO A 160 -0.71 8.85 -12.05
C PRO A 160 -1.48 8.90 -13.36
N CYS A 161 -0.75 8.91 -14.47
CA CYS A 161 -1.31 8.97 -15.81
C CYS A 161 -2.05 7.65 -16.12
N GLY A 162 -3.28 7.77 -16.61
CA GLY A 162 -4.10 6.69 -17.10
C GLY A 162 -4.27 6.73 -18.61
N VAL A 163 -4.91 5.70 -19.15
CA VAL A 163 -5.12 5.52 -20.61
C VAL A 163 -5.99 6.60 -21.26
N ASN A 164 -6.74 7.36 -20.47
CA ASN A 164 -7.65 8.41 -20.95
C ASN A 164 -7.07 9.82 -20.75
N ASP A 165 -5.87 9.92 -20.17
CA ASP A 165 -5.22 11.20 -19.89
C ASP A 165 -4.45 11.64 -21.14
N PHE A 166 -4.69 12.87 -21.61
CA PHE A 166 -4.17 13.35 -22.90
C PHE A 166 -2.73 13.85 -22.83
N VAL A 167 -2.35 14.46 -21.70
CA VAL A 167 -1.01 15.02 -21.47
C VAL A 167 -0.39 14.26 -20.31
N CYS A 168 0.57 13.41 -20.62
CA CYS A 168 1.32 12.65 -19.64
C CYS A 168 2.80 12.96 -19.77
N GLY A 169 3.45 13.16 -18.64
CA GLY A 169 4.88 13.43 -18.52
C GLY A 169 5.43 12.72 -17.29
N ARG A 170 6.75 12.57 -17.21
CA ARG A 170 7.41 11.98 -16.04
C ARG A 170 7.21 12.87 -14.82
N ALA A 171 7.20 12.29 -13.61
CA ALA A 171 7.09 13.09 -12.39
C ALA A 171 8.17 14.20 -12.30
N SER A 172 9.39 13.90 -12.78
CA SER A 172 10.50 14.85 -12.86
C SER A 172 10.33 15.95 -13.92
N GLU A 173 9.39 15.81 -14.86
CA GLU A 173 9.04 16.85 -15.83
C GLU A 173 7.97 17.79 -15.26
N TRP A 174 7.11 17.29 -14.37
CA TRP A 174 6.07 18.10 -13.70
C TRP A 174 6.57 18.86 -12.48
N THR A 175 7.54 18.29 -11.75
CA THR A 175 8.00 18.80 -10.44
C THR A 175 9.50 18.61 -10.27
N SER A 176 10.14 19.51 -9.53
CA SER A 176 11.60 19.50 -9.36
C SER A 176 12.08 18.71 -8.14
N ASN A 177 11.21 18.48 -7.16
CA ASN A 177 11.55 17.84 -5.89
C ASN A 177 10.32 17.16 -5.25
N GLY A 178 10.53 16.40 -4.17
CA GLY A 178 9.47 15.66 -3.50
C GLY A 178 8.41 16.52 -2.84
N THR A 179 8.82 17.64 -2.25
CA THR A 179 7.87 18.59 -1.64
C THR A 179 6.87 19.12 -2.68
N GLU A 180 7.36 19.51 -3.86
CA GLU A 180 6.51 19.92 -4.98
C GLU A 180 5.62 18.78 -5.47
N LEU A 181 6.15 17.56 -5.60
CA LEU A 181 5.35 16.39 -6.00
C LEU A 181 4.17 16.15 -5.06
N CYS A 182 4.40 16.12 -3.75
CA CYS A 182 3.35 15.93 -2.76
C CYS A 182 2.31 17.06 -2.79
N ARG A 183 2.76 18.33 -2.88
CA ARG A 183 1.85 19.48 -2.97
C ARG A 183 1.01 19.44 -4.25
N ALA A 184 1.64 19.16 -5.39
CA ALA A 184 0.97 19.01 -6.66
C ALA A 184 -0.04 17.86 -6.63
N ALA A 185 0.26 16.78 -5.90
CA ALA A 185 -0.66 15.66 -5.66
C ALA A 185 -1.73 15.96 -4.58
N GLY A 186 -1.88 17.20 -4.13
CA GLY A 186 -2.95 17.63 -3.23
C GLY A 186 -2.73 17.34 -1.75
N PHE A 187 -1.48 17.10 -1.32
CA PHE A 187 -1.12 16.90 0.08
C PHE A 187 -0.53 18.18 0.72
N ALA A 188 -0.67 18.30 2.03
CA ALA A 188 0.10 19.29 2.80
C ALA A 188 1.48 18.70 3.13
N VAL A 189 2.52 19.55 3.18
CA VAL A 189 3.90 19.10 3.48
C VAL A 189 4.46 19.91 4.64
N LYS A 190 4.99 19.22 5.66
CA LYS A 190 5.62 19.86 6.82
C LYS A 190 6.90 20.56 6.36
N GLN A 191 6.96 21.89 6.48
CA GLN A 191 8.18 22.63 6.17
C GLN A 191 9.28 22.28 7.17
N SER A 192 10.50 22.11 6.67
CA SER A 192 11.69 21.88 7.48
C SER A 192 12.21 23.20 8.03
N ASP A 193 11.40 23.90 8.82
CA ASP A 193 11.81 25.19 9.37
C ASP A 193 12.60 24.98 10.66
N VAL A 194 13.87 25.35 10.60
CA VAL A 194 14.73 25.68 11.74
C VAL A 194 14.19 26.99 12.33
N VAL A 195 13.18 26.93 13.19
CA VAL A 195 12.73 28.09 13.96
C VAL A 195 12.74 27.76 15.44
N HIS A 196 13.63 28.47 16.13
CA HIS A 196 13.70 28.58 17.58
C HIS A 196 12.37 29.07 18.14
N GLY A 197 11.82 28.35 19.12
CA GLY A 197 10.72 28.83 19.95
C GLY A 197 9.57 27.83 20.00
N GLY A 198 9.31 27.33 21.21
CA GLY A 198 8.34 26.27 21.49
C GLY A 198 7.00 26.45 20.80
N VAL A 199 6.78 25.64 19.77
CA VAL A 199 5.47 25.34 19.20
C VAL A 199 5.46 23.82 19.05
N GLU A 200 4.43 23.17 19.58
CA GLU A 200 4.18 21.73 19.49
C GLU A 200 4.70 21.15 18.18
N GLU A 201 5.64 20.21 18.27
CA GLU A 201 6.22 19.57 17.09
C GLU A 201 5.10 18.83 16.34
N THR A 202 4.52 19.49 15.33
CA THR A 202 3.38 18.93 14.61
C THR A 202 3.86 17.66 13.92
N SER A 203 3.32 16.52 14.36
CA SER A 203 3.68 15.21 13.81
C SER A 203 3.17 15.11 12.38
N CYS A 204 4.03 14.71 11.45
CA CYS A 204 3.69 14.50 10.04
C CYS A 204 3.69 13.00 9.71
N TYR A 205 2.90 12.64 8.71
CA TYR A 205 2.81 11.27 8.20
C TYR A 205 4.06 10.91 7.38
N GLY A 206 4.53 9.67 7.50
CA GLY A 206 5.72 9.18 6.79
C GLY A 206 7.06 9.48 7.48
N GLY A 207 7.03 10.12 8.65
CA GLY A 207 8.17 10.24 9.55
C GLY A 207 8.43 8.92 10.30
N LYS A 208 9.64 8.75 10.86
CA LYS A 208 10.06 7.49 11.52
C LYS A 208 9.03 6.99 12.56
N ALA A 209 8.69 7.82 13.54
CA ALA A 209 7.68 7.48 14.56
C ALA A 209 6.28 7.19 13.98
N SER A 210 5.92 7.83 12.85
CA SER A 210 4.66 7.54 12.16
C SER A 210 4.68 6.14 11.56
N LEU A 211 5.78 5.76 10.90
CA LEU A 211 5.95 4.48 10.23
C LEU A 211 6.13 3.34 11.25
N ASP A 212 6.88 3.56 12.32
CA ASP A 212 7.06 2.58 13.40
C ASP A 212 5.71 2.22 14.03
N SER A 213 4.87 3.22 14.31
CA SER A 213 3.50 3.01 14.83
C SER A 213 2.60 2.21 13.88
N ILE A 214 2.80 2.35 12.56
CA ILE A 214 2.10 1.56 11.55
C ILE A 214 2.59 0.10 11.59
N ALA A 215 3.90 -0.11 11.68
CA ALA A 215 4.50 -1.44 11.79
C ALA A 215 4.07 -2.17 13.08
N ASP A 216 4.04 -1.48 14.22
CA ASP A 216 3.62 -2.05 15.52
C ASP A 216 2.16 -2.50 15.51
N SER A 217 1.29 -1.73 14.85
CA SER A 217 -0.12 -2.08 14.65
C SER A 217 -0.28 -3.40 13.87
N TRP A 218 0.74 -3.82 13.12
CA TRP A 218 0.79 -5.10 12.39
C TRP A 218 1.37 -6.22 13.24
N GLY A 219 2.45 -5.97 13.99
CA GLY A 219 3.08 -6.94 14.89
C GLY A 219 2.11 -7.50 15.94
N ALA A 220 1.22 -6.64 16.46
CA ALA A 220 0.16 -7.05 17.39
C ALA A 220 -0.90 -8.00 16.79
N SER A 221 -0.93 -8.21 15.47
CA SER A 221 -1.79 -9.24 14.83
C SER A 221 -1.13 -10.62 14.72
N GLN A 222 0.20 -10.70 14.87
CA GLN A 222 0.96 -11.93 14.70
C GLN A 222 1.52 -12.49 16.03
N SER A 223 1.22 -11.84 17.17
CA SER A 223 1.63 -12.34 18.48
C SER A 223 0.74 -13.50 18.95
N GLU A 224 0.86 -14.61 18.23
CA GLU A 224 0.74 -15.96 18.77
C GLU A 224 1.91 -16.79 18.20
N LYS A 225 3.14 -16.24 18.28
CA LYS A 225 4.44 -16.93 18.41
C LYS A 225 5.58 -15.90 18.28
N ALA A 226 6.24 -15.65 19.40
CA ALA A 226 7.44 -14.82 19.47
C ALA A 226 8.66 -15.52 18.87
N HIS A 227 9.58 -14.77 18.25
CA HIS A 227 11.02 -14.99 18.45
C HIS A 227 11.86 -13.73 18.16
N LYS A 228 12.52 -13.28 19.23
CA LYS A 228 13.86 -12.66 19.38
C LYS A 228 14.25 -11.43 18.53
N THR A 229 14.34 -10.32 19.26
CA THR A 229 15.06 -9.06 19.02
C THR A 229 16.51 -9.23 18.52
N GLY A 230 16.83 -8.50 17.46
CA GLY A 230 18.18 -8.11 17.06
C GLY A 230 18.13 -6.71 16.42
N ASN A 231 18.97 -5.78 16.87
CA ASN A 231 19.01 -4.39 16.41
C ASN A 231 19.82 -4.28 15.11
N PHE A 232 19.17 -4.14 13.95
CA PHE A 232 19.83 -3.81 12.67
C PHE A 232 18.81 -3.30 11.61
N GLY A 233 19.09 -2.14 10.98
CA GLY A 233 18.47 -1.60 9.75
C GLY A 233 17.03 -2.01 9.35
N LEU A 234 16.03 -1.30 9.88
CA LEU A 234 14.58 -1.56 9.72
C LEU A 234 14.05 -1.54 8.26
N LEU A 235 14.76 -0.89 7.32
CA LEU A 235 14.36 -0.83 5.91
C LEU A 235 14.81 -2.08 5.13
N GLU A 236 16.05 -2.52 5.32
CA GLU A 236 16.52 -3.81 4.80
C GLU A 236 15.78 -4.99 5.45
N GLU A 237 15.40 -4.88 6.73
CA GLU A 237 14.62 -5.90 7.44
C GLU A 237 13.20 -6.04 6.85
N PHE A 238 12.59 -4.94 6.43
CA PHE A 238 11.30 -4.95 5.74
C PHE A 238 11.40 -5.57 4.33
N GLN A 239 12.47 -5.26 3.59
CA GLN A 239 12.72 -5.83 2.26
C GLN A 239 13.05 -7.33 2.31
N GLN A 240 13.85 -7.76 3.29
CA GLN A 240 14.24 -9.16 3.50
C GLN A 240 13.05 -10.01 4.01
N TRP A 241 12.26 -9.47 4.94
CA TRP A 241 11.04 -10.11 5.44
C TRP A 241 9.98 -10.33 4.33
N LEU A 242 9.88 -9.41 3.36
CA LEU A 242 9.02 -9.58 2.19
C LEU A 242 9.50 -10.68 1.23
N HIS A 243 10.81 -10.96 1.22
CA HIS A 243 11.42 -11.95 0.34
C HIS A 243 11.34 -13.39 0.90
N ASP A 244 11.32 -13.55 2.23
CA ASP A 244 11.40 -14.84 2.94
C ASP A 244 10.03 -15.46 3.32
N MET A 245 8.91 -14.99 2.74
CA MET A 245 7.57 -15.46 3.13
C MET A 245 7.25 -16.92 2.65
N PRO A 246 6.79 -17.83 3.54
CA PRO A 246 6.50 -19.22 3.19
C PRO A 246 5.37 -19.36 2.15
N SER A 247 5.45 -20.38 1.31
CA SER A 247 4.58 -20.59 0.14
C SER A 247 3.08 -20.66 0.46
N GLY A 248 2.68 -21.02 1.68
CA GLY A 248 1.28 -21.05 2.13
C GLY A 248 0.67 -19.67 2.40
N GLU A 249 1.48 -18.64 2.68
CA GLU A 249 1.02 -17.28 2.99
C GLU A 249 0.93 -16.36 1.77
N ARG A 250 1.54 -16.75 0.64
CA ARG A 250 1.39 -16.04 -0.65
C ARG A 250 -0.06 -15.95 -1.14
N VAL A 251 -0.94 -16.87 -0.71
CA VAL A 251 -2.33 -16.95 -1.19
C VAL A 251 -3.24 -15.94 -0.48
N SER A 252 -3.01 -15.64 0.81
CA SER A 252 -3.78 -14.61 1.54
C SER A 252 -3.42 -13.17 1.14
N TRP A 253 -2.21 -12.96 0.62
CA TRP A 253 -1.81 -11.71 -0.05
C TRP A 253 -2.31 -11.63 -1.50
N ALA A 254 -2.45 -12.76 -2.20
CA ALA A 254 -2.93 -12.80 -3.59
C ALA A 254 -4.44 -12.55 -3.76
N VAL A 255 -5.28 -12.85 -2.76
CA VAL A 255 -6.76 -12.78 -2.90
C VAL A 255 -7.35 -11.37 -2.68
N GLY A 256 -6.56 -10.36 -2.32
CA GLY A 256 -7.11 -9.00 -2.18
C GLY A 256 -6.12 -7.85 -2.31
N GLY A 257 -5.11 -8.00 -3.16
CA GLY A 257 -4.11 -6.95 -3.41
C GLY A 257 -3.32 -7.13 -4.72
N MET A 258 -3.28 -8.32 -5.33
CA MET A 258 -2.72 -8.47 -6.67
C MET A 258 -3.79 -8.27 -7.74
N VAL A 259 -3.93 -7.04 -8.21
CA VAL A 259 -4.55 -6.77 -9.53
C VAL A 259 -3.61 -7.23 -10.66
N LEU A 260 -2.35 -7.54 -10.35
CA LEU A 260 -1.34 -7.88 -11.35
C LEU A 260 -1.24 -9.37 -11.71
N THR A 261 -1.57 -10.33 -10.84
CA THR A 261 -1.57 -11.75 -11.27
C THR A 261 -2.87 -12.11 -11.99
N ALA A 262 -4.03 -11.63 -11.54
CA ALA A 262 -5.26 -11.78 -12.32
C ALA A 262 -5.18 -10.96 -13.62
N GLY A 263 -4.75 -9.70 -13.58
CA GLY A 263 -4.62 -8.84 -14.76
C GLY A 263 -3.68 -9.38 -15.84
N LEU A 264 -2.45 -9.80 -15.49
CA LEU A 264 -1.54 -10.42 -16.47
C LEU A 264 -2.01 -11.80 -16.94
N LEU A 265 -2.61 -12.64 -16.09
CA LEU A 265 -3.15 -13.93 -16.53
C LEU A 265 -4.36 -13.76 -17.44
N PHE A 266 -5.24 -12.78 -17.19
CA PHE A 266 -6.36 -12.49 -18.08
C PHE A 266 -5.91 -11.83 -19.39
N ILE A 267 -4.94 -10.91 -19.38
CA ILE A 267 -4.39 -10.28 -20.58
C ILE A 267 -3.59 -11.29 -21.42
N SER A 268 -2.73 -12.10 -20.79
CA SER A 268 -1.97 -13.16 -21.49
C SER A 268 -2.89 -14.25 -22.05
N LYS A 269 -3.96 -14.63 -21.33
CA LYS A 269 -4.96 -15.60 -21.82
C LYS A 269 -5.82 -15.02 -22.95
N ARG A 270 -6.19 -13.72 -22.91
CA ARG A 270 -6.87 -13.04 -24.03
C ARG A 270 -5.97 -12.94 -25.27
N LYS A 271 -4.68 -12.62 -25.09
CA LYS A 271 -3.68 -12.54 -26.17
C LYS A 271 -3.40 -13.93 -26.76
N SER A 272 -3.28 -14.96 -25.94
CA SER A 272 -3.12 -16.36 -26.38
C SER A 272 -4.36 -16.88 -27.09
N HIS A 273 -5.57 -16.61 -26.58
CA HIS A 273 -6.82 -17.01 -27.22
C HIS A 273 -7.02 -16.29 -28.57
N SER A 274 -6.72 -15.00 -28.63
CA SER A 274 -6.72 -14.22 -29.88
C SER A 274 -5.68 -14.75 -30.88
N GLN A 275 -4.46 -15.09 -30.44
CA GLN A 275 -3.45 -15.71 -31.31
C GLN A 275 -3.85 -17.11 -31.79
N ARG A 276 -4.44 -17.96 -30.94
CA ARG A 276 -4.98 -19.27 -31.33
C ARG A 276 -6.14 -19.13 -32.31
N GLN A 277 -7.01 -18.14 -32.13
CA GLN A 277 -8.08 -17.84 -33.08
C GLN A 277 -7.52 -17.33 -34.42
N LYS A 278 -6.50 -16.47 -34.41
CA LYS A 278 -5.82 -16.00 -35.63
C LYS A 278 -5.11 -17.14 -36.35
N LEU A 279 -4.40 -18.02 -35.64
CA LEU A 279 -3.75 -19.19 -36.20
C LEU A 279 -4.76 -20.21 -36.75
N ALA A 280 -5.87 -20.44 -36.05
CA ALA A 280 -6.95 -21.30 -36.54
C ALA A 280 -7.67 -20.71 -37.76
N ALA A 281 -7.82 -19.38 -37.82
CA ALA A 281 -8.34 -18.70 -39.01
C ALA A 281 -7.38 -18.86 -40.19
N ILE A 282 -6.08 -18.63 -39.99
CA ILE A 282 -5.02 -18.81 -41.01
C ILE A 282 -4.95 -20.26 -41.50
N GLN A 283 -5.02 -21.25 -40.60
CA GLN A 283 -5.03 -22.67 -40.99
C GLN A 283 -6.30 -23.05 -41.76
N ARG A 284 -7.46 -22.46 -41.45
CA ARG A 284 -8.69 -22.68 -42.23
C ARG A 284 -8.60 -22.04 -43.61
N THR A 285 -8.02 -20.84 -43.75
CA THR A 285 -7.75 -20.24 -45.06
C THR A 285 -6.71 -21.04 -45.84
N ALA A 286 -5.64 -21.52 -45.20
CA ALA A 286 -4.65 -22.37 -45.84
C ALA A 286 -5.27 -23.67 -46.36
N ARG A 287 -6.09 -24.38 -45.56
CA ARG A 287 -6.80 -25.59 -46.03
C ARG A 287 -7.80 -25.31 -47.16
N ARG A 288 -8.44 -24.13 -47.19
CA ARG A 288 -9.31 -23.73 -48.32
C ARG A 288 -8.50 -23.43 -49.58
N LEU A 289 -7.31 -22.85 -49.45
CA LEU A 289 -6.40 -22.61 -50.58
C LEU A 289 -5.82 -23.93 -51.09
N ASP A 290 -5.45 -24.85 -50.20
CA ASP A 290 -4.92 -26.18 -50.54
C ASP A 290 -5.98 -27.07 -51.19
N GLY A 291 -7.22 -27.03 -50.68
CA GLY A 291 -8.38 -27.69 -51.32
C GLY A 291 -8.74 -27.09 -52.68
N LYS A 292 -8.45 -25.81 -52.92
CA LYS A 292 -8.66 -25.14 -54.22
C LYS A 292 -7.48 -25.39 -55.18
N MET A 293 -6.26 -25.54 -54.68
CA MET A 293 -5.07 -25.89 -55.45
C MET A 293 -5.13 -27.35 -55.92
N ASN A 294 -5.64 -28.26 -55.08
CA ASN A 294 -5.90 -29.67 -55.44
C ASN A 294 -7.08 -29.86 -56.42
N GLN A 295 -7.86 -28.81 -56.71
CA GLN A 295 -8.89 -28.82 -57.76
C GLN A 295 -8.42 -28.20 -59.08
N THR A 296 -7.18 -27.70 -59.14
CA THR A 296 -6.66 -27.03 -60.33
C THR A 296 -5.45 -27.77 -60.90
N SER A 297 -5.69 -28.99 -61.40
CA SER A 297 -4.79 -29.70 -62.31
C SER A 297 -5.54 -30.00 -63.62
N PRO A 298 -5.11 -29.45 -64.78
CA PRO A 298 -5.79 -29.66 -66.06
C PRO A 298 -5.42 -30.98 -66.74
N SER A 299 -6.36 -31.44 -67.58
CA SER A 299 -6.50 -32.73 -68.28
C SER A 299 -5.44 -33.09 -69.32
N THR A 300 -5.20 -34.38 -69.55
CA THR A 300 -5.18 -35.10 -70.88
C THR A 300 -4.91 -36.59 -70.58
N GLN A 301 -5.40 -37.65 -71.26
CA GLN A 301 -5.70 -37.90 -72.68
C GLN A 301 -6.34 -39.32 -72.76
N GLY A 302 -7.23 -39.60 -73.72
CA GLY A 302 -7.67 -40.98 -73.94
C GLY A 302 -8.87 -41.20 -74.85
N ASN A 303 -8.75 -40.83 -76.12
CA ASN A 303 -9.75 -40.98 -77.18
C ASN A 303 -9.98 -42.47 -77.55
N ARG A 304 -11.25 -42.96 -77.58
CA ARG A 304 -11.69 -44.06 -78.47
C ARG A 304 -13.21 -44.11 -78.66
N LYS A 305 -13.67 -43.34 -79.66
CA LYS A 305 -14.53 -43.73 -80.80
C LYS A 305 -15.33 -45.07 -80.68
N GLY A 306 -16.65 -45.01 -80.83
CA GLY A 306 -17.41 -46.14 -81.42
C GLY A 306 -18.90 -46.30 -81.07
N SER A 307 -19.76 -45.63 -81.85
CA SER A 307 -21.07 -46.06 -82.37
C SER A 307 -22.02 -46.97 -81.54
N ARG A 308 -23.21 -46.41 -81.29
CA ARG A 308 -24.57 -46.99 -81.46
C ARG A 308 -24.63 -48.49 -81.80
N ARG A 309 -25.27 -49.27 -80.93
CA ARG A 309 -26.64 -49.77 -81.13
C ARG A 309 -27.32 -49.97 -79.79
#